data_AF-X0X2N5-F1
#
_entry.id   AF-X0X2N5-F1
#
_cell.length_a   1.000
_cell.length_b   1.000
_cell.length_c   1.000
_cell.angle_alpha   90.00
_cell.angle_beta   90.00
_cell.angle_gamma   90.00
#
_symmetry.space_group_name_H-M   'P 1'
#
loop_
_entity.id
_entity.type
_entity.pdbx_description
1 polymer ?
#
loop_
_entity_poly.entity_id
_entity_poly.type
_entity_poly.pdbx_seq_one_letter_code
_entity_poly.pdbx_strand_id
1 'polypeptide(L)'
;MTGIEFEYTGPRGVTEWLGEPSGGKRGQYRTSIDAAIFWIGRSKRRHITLVEWKYTEHGFGNCGAFASASAHAKTKCRSLDVARDSDPGQSCRLTRGGDLRSRRYWEHMDKGGISLSAFSTVSGCPFQGPFYQLMRQFLLAEYLRHSGEADQVDVALIGFGRNTALHKVPPPLRSLVPAQGGGIIDAWNAVLDGVPPMRHHTVEQLMERVDKSDGVDLGWRNYLRERYDV
;
A
#
# COMPACT_ATOMS: atom_id res chain seq x y z
N MET A 1 14.20 18.52 -5.43
CA MET A 1 13.75 17.33 -6.18
C MET A 1 14.86 16.95 -7.16
N THR A 2 15.14 15.66 -7.32
CA THR A 2 16.18 15.15 -8.23
C THR A 2 15.62 14.27 -9.35
N GLY A 3 14.38 13.79 -9.23
CA GLY A 3 13.71 13.04 -10.29
C GLY A 3 12.28 12.67 -9.93
N ILE A 4 11.50 12.31 -10.95
CA ILE A 4 10.18 11.70 -10.80
C ILE A 4 10.10 10.54 -11.79
N GLU A 5 9.66 9.38 -11.32
CA GLU A 5 9.30 8.24 -12.17
C GLU A 5 7.83 7.89 -11.97
N PHE A 6 7.10 7.71 -13.05
CA PHE A 6 5.71 7.26 -13.02
C PHE A 6 5.64 5.75 -13.15
N GLU A 7 4.60 5.15 -12.57
CA GLU A 7 4.33 3.71 -12.67
C GLU A 7 5.53 2.87 -12.18
N TYR A 8 6.16 3.33 -11.10
CA TYR A 8 7.44 2.87 -10.61
C TYR A 8 7.33 1.48 -9.97
N THR A 9 8.22 0.57 -10.37
CA THR A 9 8.25 -0.82 -9.87
C THR A 9 9.46 -1.15 -8.99
N GLY A 10 10.31 -0.16 -8.70
CA GLY A 10 11.59 -0.40 -8.05
C GLY A 10 12.66 -0.95 -8.98
N PRO A 11 13.91 -1.06 -8.49
CA PRO A 11 14.99 -1.71 -9.23
C PRO A 11 14.73 -3.20 -9.42
N ARG A 12 15.45 -3.82 -10.36
CA ARG A 12 15.24 -5.23 -10.77
C ARG A 12 15.19 -6.22 -9.61
N GLY A 13 16.01 -6.02 -8.57
CA GLY A 13 16.10 -6.91 -7.42
C GLY A 13 14.83 -6.95 -6.54
N VAL A 14 13.98 -5.91 -6.57
CA VAL A 14 12.71 -5.87 -5.82
C VAL A 14 11.82 -7.05 -6.19
N THR A 15 11.74 -7.34 -7.50
CA THR A 15 10.88 -8.41 -8.04
C THR A 15 11.19 -9.75 -7.41
N GLU A 16 12.48 -10.11 -7.41
CA GLU A 16 12.97 -11.37 -6.90
C GLU A 16 12.84 -11.42 -5.38
N TRP A 17 13.15 -10.31 -4.70
CA TRP A 17 13.03 -10.20 -3.26
C TRP A 17 11.58 -10.41 -2.78
N LEU A 18 10.62 -9.76 -3.45
CA LEU A 18 9.19 -9.93 -3.19
C LEU A 18 8.63 -11.28 -3.67
N GLY A 19 9.40 -12.05 -4.44
CA GLY A 19 8.96 -13.32 -5.03
C GLY A 19 7.88 -13.15 -6.10
N GLU A 20 7.82 -12.00 -6.75
CA GLU A 20 6.84 -11.75 -7.79
C GLU A 20 7.20 -12.51 -9.08
N PRO A 21 6.22 -13.06 -9.81
CA PRO A 21 6.49 -13.82 -11.04
C PRO A 21 7.32 -13.00 -12.04
N SER A 22 8.28 -13.65 -12.69
CA SER A 22 9.14 -13.03 -13.72
C SER A 22 8.33 -12.46 -14.89
N GLY A 23 7.23 -13.14 -15.27
CA GLY A 23 6.28 -12.67 -16.29
C GLY A 23 5.23 -11.67 -15.79
N GLY A 24 5.29 -11.23 -14.52
CA GLY A 24 4.40 -10.22 -13.97
C GLY A 24 4.61 -8.87 -14.68
N LYS A 25 3.50 -8.24 -15.08
CA LYS A 25 3.47 -6.93 -15.74
C LYS A 25 2.82 -5.90 -14.82
N ARG A 26 3.02 -4.62 -15.09
CA ARG A 26 2.28 -3.55 -14.43
C ARG A 26 0.76 -3.85 -14.37
N GLY A 27 0.15 -3.61 -13.22
CA GLY A 27 -1.26 -3.95 -12.96
C GLY A 27 -1.55 -5.45 -12.80
N GLN A 28 -0.57 -6.34 -13.06
CA GLN A 28 -0.75 -7.79 -13.02
C GLN A 28 0.46 -8.52 -12.43
N TYR A 29 0.34 -8.92 -11.16
CA TYR A 29 1.35 -9.67 -10.42
C TYR A 29 2.68 -8.93 -10.17
N ARG A 30 2.78 -7.66 -10.55
CA ARG A 30 3.91 -6.76 -10.28
C ARG A 30 3.51 -5.67 -9.29
N THR A 31 4.32 -5.40 -8.28
CA THR A 31 4.12 -4.23 -7.41
C THR A 31 4.54 -2.99 -8.17
N SER A 32 3.64 -2.01 -8.21
CA SER A 32 3.87 -0.71 -8.82
C SER A 32 3.26 0.35 -7.92
N ILE A 33 3.84 1.54 -7.95
CA ILE A 33 3.31 2.76 -7.36
C ILE A 33 3.10 3.78 -8.49
N ASP A 34 2.07 4.62 -8.41
CA ASP A 34 1.75 5.56 -9.49
C ASP A 34 2.86 6.57 -9.75
N ALA A 35 3.55 7.04 -8.70
CA ALA A 35 4.76 7.84 -8.85
C ALA A 35 5.77 7.60 -7.73
N ALA A 36 7.06 7.73 -8.05
CA ALA A 36 8.16 7.83 -7.11
C ALA A 36 8.85 9.19 -7.32
N ILE A 37 8.90 9.99 -6.26
CA ILE A 37 9.55 11.31 -6.28
C ILE A 37 10.87 11.20 -5.52
N PHE A 38 11.96 11.45 -6.22
CA PHE A 38 13.32 11.40 -5.68
C PHE A 38 13.75 12.81 -5.27
N TRP A 39 14.31 12.95 -4.08
CA TRP A 39 14.78 14.24 -3.60
C TRP A 39 15.87 14.12 -2.53
N ILE A 40 16.64 15.19 -2.37
CA ILE A 40 17.65 15.31 -1.32
C ILE A 40 17.10 16.19 -0.21
N GLY A 41 17.10 15.66 1.02
CA GLY A 41 16.65 16.38 2.19
C GLY A 41 17.66 17.42 2.67
N ARG A 42 17.26 18.28 3.61
CA ARG A 42 18.13 19.33 4.17
C ARG A 42 19.41 18.76 4.81
N SER A 43 19.34 17.54 5.32
CA SER A 43 20.47 16.79 5.88
C SER A 43 21.36 16.11 4.83
N LYS A 44 21.17 16.42 3.53
CA LYS A 44 21.82 15.76 2.38
C LYS A 44 21.53 14.27 2.24
N ARG A 45 20.56 13.73 2.99
CA ARG A 45 20.07 12.36 2.83
C ARG A 45 19.24 12.23 1.56
N ARG A 46 19.27 11.05 0.95
CA ARG A 46 18.45 10.67 -0.21
C ARG A 46 17.10 10.19 0.28
N HIS A 47 16.05 10.78 -0.27
CA HIS A 47 14.67 10.45 0.04
C HIS A 47 13.93 10.02 -1.23
N ILE A 48 13.03 9.06 -1.05
CA ILE A 48 12.02 8.72 -2.05
C ILE A 48 10.65 8.87 -1.40
N THR A 49 9.73 9.56 -2.07
CA THR A 49 8.32 9.56 -1.70
C THR A 49 7.56 8.74 -2.74
N LEU A 50 7.04 7.58 -2.31
CA LEU A 50 6.18 6.72 -3.11
C LEU A 50 4.75 7.25 -2.99
N VAL A 51 4.15 7.61 -4.12
CA VAL A 51 2.84 8.26 -4.20
C VAL A 51 1.88 7.35 -4.96
N GLU A 52 0.83 6.90 -4.27
CA GLU A 52 -0.32 6.23 -4.89
C GLU A 52 -1.48 7.22 -5.03
N TRP A 53 -2.16 7.19 -6.17
CA TRP A 53 -3.35 7.98 -6.46
C TRP A 53 -4.57 7.08 -6.60
N LYS A 54 -5.60 7.33 -5.78
CA LYS A 54 -6.88 6.60 -5.86
C LYS A 54 -8.03 7.56 -6.09
N TYR A 55 -8.54 7.56 -7.31
CA TYR A 55 -9.62 8.46 -7.73
C TYR A 55 -11.01 7.90 -7.39
N THR A 56 -11.37 6.70 -7.86
CA THR A 56 -12.77 6.20 -7.79
C THR A 56 -12.93 4.67 -7.68
N GLU A 57 -11.85 3.90 -7.57
CA GLU A 57 -11.96 2.44 -7.75
C GLU A 57 -12.55 1.71 -6.53
N HIS A 58 -13.58 0.89 -6.79
CA HIS A 58 -14.15 -0.03 -5.82
C HIS A 58 -13.37 -1.34 -5.77
N GLY A 59 -12.81 -1.66 -4.61
CA GLY A 59 -12.29 -2.98 -4.29
C GLY A 59 -10.90 -3.28 -4.88
N PHE A 60 -9.94 -3.52 -3.98
CA PHE A 60 -8.66 -4.13 -4.31
C PHE A 60 -8.45 -5.35 -3.43
N GLY A 61 -7.63 -6.32 -3.85
CA GLY A 61 -7.15 -7.37 -2.93
C GLY A 61 -8.13 -8.48 -2.55
N ASN A 62 -9.04 -8.88 -3.45
CA ASN A 62 -9.85 -10.08 -3.20
C ASN A 62 -8.95 -11.32 -3.00
N CYS A 63 -9.20 -12.09 -1.93
CA CYS A 63 -8.46 -13.33 -1.66
C CYS A 63 -8.59 -14.26 -2.89
N GLY A 64 -7.48 -14.71 -3.46
CA GLY A 64 -7.50 -15.60 -4.65
C GLY A 64 -8.26 -16.91 -4.44
N ALA A 65 -8.43 -17.36 -3.19
CA ALA A 65 -9.25 -18.53 -2.87
C ALA A 65 -10.76 -18.27 -3.02
N PHE A 66 -11.23 -17.02 -3.10
CA PHE A 66 -12.61 -16.72 -3.45
C PHE A 66 -12.95 -17.16 -4.88
N ALA A 67 -11.95 -17.21 -5.77
CA ALA A 67 -12.09 -17.77 -7.11
C ALA A 67 -11.98 -19.31 -7.15
N SER A 68 -11.61 -19.96 -6.04
CA SER A 68 -11.54 -21.43 -5.97
C SER A 68 -12.93 -22.05 -5.80
N ALA A 69 -13.17 -23.20 -6.45
CA ALA A 69 -14.37 -23.99 -6.22
C ALA A 69 -14.41 -24.63 -4.81
N SER A 70 -13.28 -24.70 -4.11
CA SER A 70 -13.18 -25.35 -2.79
C SER A 70 -13.74 -24.46 -1.67
N ALA A 71 -14.81 -24.94 -1.01
CA ALA A 71 -15.38 -24.32 0.19
C ALA A 71 -14.34 -24.21 1.32
N HIS A 72 -13.48 -25.22 1.48
CA HIS A 72 -12.40 -25.22 2.46
C HIS A 72 -11.38 -24.10 2.22
N ALA A 73 -11.02 -23.86 0.95
CA ALA A 73 -10.10 -22.78 0.58
C ALA A 73 -10.71 -21.39 0.83
N LYS A 74 -12.02 -21.22 0.60
CA LYS A 74 -12.77 -20.00 0.94
C LYS A 74 -12.85 -19.76 2.43
N THR A 75 -13.05 -20.82 3.23
CA THR A 75 -13.11 -20.73 4.69
C THR A 75 -11.77 -20.25 5.26
N LYS A 76 -10.63 -20.77 4.78
CA LYS A 76 -9.31 -20.30 5.23
C LYS A 76 -9.08 -18.80 5.05
N CYS A 77 -9.58 -18.20 3.96
CA CYS A 77 -9.53 -16.75 3.78
C CYS A 77 -10.31 -16.00 4.87
N ARG A 78 -11.37 -16.59 5.44
CA ARG A 78 -12.26 -15.95 6.43
C ARG A 78 -11.93 -16.29 7.88
N SER A 79 -11.27 -17.42 8.13
CA SER A 79 -11.12 -17.99 9.48
C SER A 79 -9.69 -18.09 9.99
N LEU A 80 -8.70 -17.57 9.25
CA LEU A 80 -7.31 -17.51 9.73
C LEU A 80 -7.24 -16.72 11.04
N ASP A 81 -6.66 -17.31 12.08
CA ASP A 81 -6.24 -16.64 13.30
C ASP A 81 -4.72 -16.49 13.23
N VAL A 82 -4.24 -15.26 12.98
CA VAL A 82 -2.80 -15.01 12.78
C VAL A 82 -1.98 -15.37 14.01
N ALA A 83 -2.55 -15.24 15.21
CA ALA A 83 -1.83 -15.51 16.46
C ALA A 83 -1.75 -17.01 16.80
N ARG A 84 -2.67 -17.83 16.27
CA ARG A 84 -2.77 -19.26 16.61
C ARG A 84 -2.39 -20.22 15.47
N ASP A 85 -2.39 -19.74 14.22
CA ASP A 85 -2.01 -20.58 13.08
C ASP A 85 -0.52 -20.91 13.12
N SER A 86 -0.17 -22.16 12.81
CA SER A 86 1.21 -22.65 12.81
C SER A 86 2.05 -22.11 11.65
N ASP A 87 1.41 -21.73 10.54
CA ASP A 87 2.04 -21.09 9.37
C ASP A 87 1.04 -20.10 8.73
N PRO A 88 0.83 -18.92 9.36
CA PRO A 88 -0.13 -17.94 8.87
C PRO A 88 0.24 -17.38 7.49
N GLY A 89 1.52 -17.43 7.09
CA GLY A 89 2.00 -17.07 5.76
C GLY A 89 1.50 -18.01 4.67
N GLN A 90 1.46 -19.32 4.92
CA GLN A 90 0.83 -20.29 4.01
C GLN A 90 -0.70 -20.15 4.00
N SER A 91 -1.30 -19.94 5.18
CA SER A 91 -2.76 -19.83 5.29
C SER A 91 -3.29 -18.56 4.62
N CYS A 92 -2.54 -17.46 4.65
CA CYS A 92 -2.85 -16.20 3.95
C CYS A 92 -2.33 -16.21 2.51
N ARG A 93 -3.02 -16.93 1.61
CA ARG A 93 -2.60 -17.16 0.20
C ARG A 93 -2.30 -15.89 -0.63
N LEU A 94 -2.68 -14.70 -0.18
CA LEU A 94 -2.34 -13.44 -0.85
C LEU A 94 -0.84 -13.10 -0.75
N THR A 95 -0.18 -13.53 0.34
CA THR A 95 1.20 -13.16 0.67
C THR A 95 2.24 -14.13 0.15
N ARG A 96 1.88 -15.41 -0.01
CA ARG A 96 2.76 -16.46 -0.52
C ARG A 96 2.44 -16.93 -1.95
N GLY A 97 1.21 -16.72 -2.41
CA GLY A 97 0.74 -17.25 -3.69
C GLY A 97 0.29 -18.72 -3.58
N GLY A 98 -0.05 -19.34 -4.72
CA GLY A 98 -0.24 -20.80 -4.84
C GLY A 98 0.88 -21.39 -5.70
N ASP A 99 0.78 -22.67 -6.11
CA ASP A 99 1.87 -23.42 -6.78
C ASP A 99 2.51 -22.73 -8.01
N LEU A 100 1.80 -21.78 -8.64
CA LEU A 100 2.26 -21.00 -9.81
C LEU A 100 2.75 -19.58 -9.47
N ARG A 101 2.77 -19.18 -8.19
CA ARG A 101 3.11 -17.83 -7.71
C ARG A 101 4.03 -17.94 -6.50
N SER A 102 5.28 -17.51 -6.65
CA SER A 102 6.33 -17.61 -5.64
C SER A 102 6.38 -16.41 -4.68
N ARG A 103 5.26 -15.80 -4.32
CA ARG A 103 5.29 -14.53 -3.55
C ARG A 103 5.93 -14.76 -2.18
N ARG A 104 6.63 -13.74 -1.69
CA ARG A 104 7.37 -13.81 -0.41
C ARG A 104 6.99 -12.66 0.51
N TYR A 105 5.81 -12.05 0.33
CA TYR A 105 5.43 -10.86 1.09
C TYR A 105 5.44 -11.12 2.61
N TRP A 106 4.96 -12.31 3.05
CA TRP A 106 4.91 -12.66 4.48
C TRP A 106 6.29 -12.67 5.14
N GLU A 107 7.32 -13.07 4.41
CA GLU A 107 8.69 -13.18 4.91
C GLU A 107 9.30 -11.82 5.25
N HIS A 108 8.72 -10.75 4.71
CA HIS A 108 9.25 -9.39 4.82
C HIS A 108 8.41 -8.47 5.72
N MET A 109 7.36 -8.98 6.37
CA MET A 109 6.43 -8.15 7.16
C MET A 109 7.12 -7.40 8.28
N ASP A 110 7.87 -8.11 9.12
CA ASP A 110 8.58 -7.54 10.26
C ASP A 110 9.59 -6.48 9.82
N LYS A 111 10.39 -6.79 8.78
CA LYS A 111 11.32 -5.83 8.16
C LYS A 111 10.58 -4.61 7.58
N GLY A 112 9.42 -4.84 6.98
CA GLY A 112 8.56 -3.79 6.45
C GLY A 112 7.90 -2.91 7.52
N GLY A 113 8.13 -3.21 8.80
CA GLY A 113 7.49 -2.54 9.92
C GLY A 113 6.01 -2.89 10.05
N ILE A 114 5.57 -4.06 9.59
CA ILE A 114 4.18 -4.52 9.67
C ILE A 114 4.07 -5.52 10.83
N SER A 115 3.49 -5.07 11.95
CA SER A 115 3.37 -5.86 13.17
C SER A 115 2.33 -6.97 13.01
N LEU A 116 2.81 -8.22 12.94
CA LEU A 116 1.92 -9.39 12.82
C LEU A 116 1.07 -9.61 14.07
N SER A 117 1.55 -9.22 15.26
CA SER A 117 0.82 -9.35 16.52
C SER A 117 -0.38 -8.41 16.62
N ALA A 118 -0.35 -7.28 15.90
CA ALA A 118 -1.47 -6.36 15.80
C ALA A 118 -2.71 -7.01 15.14
N PHE A 119 -2.52 -8.09 14.35
CA PHE A 119 -3.61 -8.85 13.74
C PHE A 119 -4.21 -9.94 14.64
N SER A 120 -3.81 -10.04 15.91
CA SER A 120 -4.31 -11.08 16.83
C SER A 120 -5.82 -11.09 17.03
N THR A 121 -6.50 -9.96 16.82
CA THR A 121 -7.97 -9.85 16.90
C THR A 121 -8.65 -9.89 15.54
N VAL A 122 -7.90 -9.98 14.44
CA VAL A 122 -8.42 -9.99 13.07
C VAL A 122 -8.69 -11.41 12.64
N SER A 123 -9.94 -11.68 12.24
CA SER A 123 -10.33 -12.97 11.66
C SER A 123 -10.12 -12.99 10.15
N GLY A 124 -9.46 -14.02 9.64
CA GLY A 124 -9.15 -14.16 8.22
C GLY A 124 -7.80 -13.56 7.85
N CYS A 125 -7.44 -13.71 6.57
CA CYS A 125 -6.18 -13.16 6.05
C CYS A 125 -6.26 -11.62 6.05
N PRO A 126 -5.43 -10.92 6.86
CA PRO A 126 -5.60 -9.49 7.14
C PRO A 126 -5.33 -8.62 5.91
N PHE A 127 -4.51 -9.13 4.98
CA PHE A 127 -4.15 -8.46 3.74
C PHE A 127 -5.21 -8.63 2.64
N GLN A 128 -6.45 -8.94 2.99
CA GLN A 128 -7.56 -8.84 2.06
C GLN A 128 -8.01 -7.41 1.91
N GLY A 129 -8.59 -7.10 0.75
CA GLY A 129 -9.14 -5.77 0.54
C GLY A 129 -8.01 -4.73 0.40
N PRO A 130 -8.19 -3.54 1.02
CA PRO A 130 -7.25 -2.43 0.89
C PRO A 130 -5.84 -2.75 1.41
N PHE A 131 -5.72 -3.55 2.49
CA PHE A 131 -4.42 -3.89 3.08
C PHE A 131 -3.52 -4.68 2.14
N TYR A 132 -4.05 -5.33 1.11
CA TYR A 132 -3.23 -6.00 0.10
C TYR A 132 -2.30 -5.03 -0.62
N GLN A 133 -2.83 -3.88 -1.02
CA GLN A 133 -2.05 -2.90 -1.76
C GLN A 133 -1.08 -2.15 -0.84
N LEU A 134 -1.55 -1.75 0.34
CA LEU A 134 -0.74 -1.04 1.33
C LEU A 134 0.48 -1.87 1.74
N MET A 135 0.27 -3.15 2.03
CA MET A 135 1.35 -4.12 2.29
C MET A 135 2.41 -4.07 1.18
N ARG A 136 2.01 -4.20 -0.09
CA ARG A 136 2.96 -4.23 -1.21
C ARG A 136 3.77 -2.94 -1.33
N GLN A 137 3.13 -1.79 -1.12
CA GLN A 137 3.80 -0.49 -1.16
C GLN A 137 4.80 -0.32 -0.02
N PHE A 138 4.46 -0.77 1.19
CA PHE A 138 5.37 -0.73 2.33
C PHE A 138 6.53 -1.72 2.20
N LEU A 139 6.31 -2.89 1.60
CA LEU A 139 7.40 -3.81 1.29
C LEU A 139 8.33 -3.27 0.19
N LEU A 140 7.79 -2.56 -0.81
CA LEU A 140 8.63 -1.82 -1.78
C LEU A 140 9.46 -0.74 -1.07
N ALA A 141 8.84 0.06 -0.20
CA ALA A 141 9.54 1.07 0.58
C ALA A 141 10.67 0.46 1.42
N GLU A 142 10.40 -0.70 2.02
CA GLU A 142 11.39 -1.42 2.80
C GLU A 142 12.58 -1.90 1.97
N TYR A 143 12.32 -2.52 0.82
CA TYR A 143 13.41 -2.92 -0.07
C TYR A 143 14.32 -1.73 -0.39
N LEU A 144 13.73 -0.58 -0.78
CA LEU A 144 14.48 0.60 -1.19
C LEU A 144 15.35 1.17 -0.05
N ARG A 145 14.87 1.10 1.20
CA ARG A 145 15.67 1.46 2.38
C ARG A 145 16.81 0.46 2.59
N HIS A 146 16.48 -0.83 2.62
CA HIS A 146 17.42 -1.90 2.93
C HIS A 146 18.52 -2.06 1.86
N SER A 147 18.20 -1.90 0.58
CA SER A 147 19.17 -2.01 -0.51
C SER A 147 20.04 -0.77 -0.68
N GLY A 148 19.81 0.28 0.12
CA GLY A 148 20.57 1.53 0.05
C GLY A 148 20.22 2.43 -1.14
N GLU A 149 19.09 2.18 -1.82
CA GLU A 149 18.58 3.06 -2.89
C GLU A 149 18.20 4.43 -2.34
N ALA A 150 17.65 4.46 -1.12
CA ALA A 150 17.38 5.69 -0.39
C ALA A 150 17.65 5.53 1.10
N ASP A 151 17.99 6.64 1.75
CA ASP A 151 18.22 6.64 3.20
C ASP A 151 16.90 6.75 3.97
N GLN A 152 15.84 7.26 3.32
CA GLN A 152 14.48 7.33 3.83
C GLN A 152 13.48 7.13 2.69
N VAL A 153 12.39 6.44 2.98
CA VAL A 153 11.29 6.24 2.04
C VAL A 153 9.96 6.48 2.75
N ASP A 154 9.20 7.46 2.25
CA ASP A 154 7.84 7.77 2.69
C ASP A 154 6.83 7.15 1.71
N VAL A 155 5.68 6.71 2.22
CA VAL A 155 4.55 6.28 1.41
C VAL A 155 3.39 7.25 1.61
N ALA A 156 2.87 7.79 0.51
CA ALA A 156 1.76 8.73 0.49
C ALA A 156 0.63 8.22 -0.40
N LEU A 157 -0.60 8.36 0.07
CA LEU A 157 -1.81 8.21 -0.72
C LEU A 157 -2.44 9.56 -0.97
N ILE A 158 -2.85 9.75 -2.21
CA ILE A 158 -3.62 10.91 -2.61
C ILE A 158 -4.95 10.43 -3.18
N GLY A 159 -6.03 10.96 -2.63
CA GLY A 159 -7.39 10.65 -3.06
C GLY A 159 -8.26 11.91 -3.10
N PHE A 160 -9.43 11.82 -3.74
CA PHE A 160 -10.41 12.90 -3.63
C PHE A 160 -11.04 12.91 -2.24
N GLY A 161 -11.15 14.08 -1.62
CA GLY A 161 -11.70 14.21 -0.26
C GLY A 161 -13.15 13.73 -0.16
N ARG A 162 -13.91 13.81 -1.25
CA ARG A 162 -15.29 13.28 -1.34
C ARG A 162 -15.37 11.76 -1.51
N ASN A 163 -14.25 11.06 -1.73
CA ASN A 163 -14.23 9.61 -1.89
C ASN A 163 -14.23 8.89 -0.52
N THR A 164 -15.39 8.89 0.14
CA THR A 164 -15.58 8.22 1.42
C THR A 164 -15.45 6.70 1.34
N ALA A 165 -15.64 6.11 0.15
CA ALA A 165 -15.47 4.68 -0.06
C ALA A 165 -14.02 4.22 0.14
N LEU A 166 -13.05 5.06 -0.23
CA LEU A 166 -11.61 4.79 0.00
C LEU A 166 -11.27 4.69 1.48
N HIS A 167 -12.03 5.37 2.34
CA HIS A 167 -11.81 5.39 3.79
C HIS A 167 -12.53 4.26 4.54
N LYS A 168 -13.42 3.53 3.87
CA LYS A 168 -14.23 2.48 4.50
C LYS A 168 -13.36 1.34 5.03
N VAL A 169 -13.53 1.03 6.31
CA VAL A 169 -12.86 -0.10 6.95
C VAL A 169 -13.69 -1.38 6.79
N PRO A 170 -13.15 -2.43 6.15
CA PRO A 170 -13.81 -3.74 6.09
C PRO A 170 -14.11 -4.29 7.49
N PRO A 171 -15.22 -5.00 7.71
CA PRO A 171 -15.60 -5.51 9.04
C PRO A 171 -14.49 -6.25 9.79
N PRO A 172 -13.70 -7.15 9.17
CA PRO A 172 -12.61 -7.85 9.86
C PRO A 172 -11.49 -6.94 10.39
N LEU A 173 -11.32 -5.75 9.80
CA LEU A 173 -10.24 -4.81 10.15
C LEU A 173 -10.70 -3.73 11.13
N ARG A 174 -11.99 -3.67 11.51
CA ARG A 174 -12.53 -2.61 12.36
C ARG A 174 -11.88 -2.56 13.75
N SER A 175 -11.43 -3.70 14.28
CA SER A 175 -10.72 -3.76 15.56
C SER A 175 -9.38 -3.04 15.55
N LEU A 176 -8.81 -2.77 14.37
CA LEU A 176 -7.53 -2.07 14.21
C LEU A 176 -7.69 -0.54 14.22
N VAL A 177 -8.91 -0.02 14.09
CA VAL A 177 -9.14 1.42 14.06
C VAL A 177 -8.93 1.97 15.47
N PRO A 178 -8.00 2.92 15.67
CA PRO A 178 -7.80 3.56 16.96
C PRO A 178 -9.06 4.29 17.43
N ALA A 179 -9.24 4.44 18.75
CA ALA A 179 -10.42 5.11 19.32
C ALA A 179 -10.63 6.56 18.83
N GLN A 180 -9.56 7.24 18.40
CA GLN A 180 -9.61 8.60 17.83
C GLN A 180 -9.43 8.62 16.31
N GLY A 181 -9.36 7.45 15.66
CA GLY A 181 -9.24 7.31 14.21
C GLY A 181 -10.59 7.08 13.52
N GLY A 182 -10.64 7.22 12.19
CA GLY A 182 -11.88 7.14 11.43
C GLY A 182 -11.85 6.26 10.18
N GLY A 183 -10.67 5.85 9.69
CA GLY A 183 -10.59 5.20 8.38
C GLY A 183 -9.53 4.13 8.20
N ILE A 184 -9.46 3.60 6.97
CA ILE A 184 -8.54 2.51 6.63
C ILE A 184 -7.06 2.89 6.79
N ILE A 185 -6.72 4.17 6.62
CA ILE A 185 -5.36 4.68 6.79
C ILE A 185 -4.97 4.65 8.26
N ASP A 186 -5.89 4.98 9.18
CA ASP A 186 -5.63 4.89 10.61
C ASP A 186 -5.48 3.44 11.05
N ALA A 187 -6.33 2.55 10.53
CA ALA A 187 -6.21 1.11 10.77
C ALA A 187 -4.87 0.56 10.25
N TRP A 188 -4.40 1.02 9.09
CA TRP A 188 -3.10 0.64 8.56
C TRP A 188 -1.95 1.18 9.42
N ASN A 189 -1.99 2.46 9.77
CA ASN A 189 -0.95 3.08 10.59
C ASN A 189 -0.89 2.47 12.00
N ALA A 190 -1.99 1.95 12.53
CA ALA A 190 -2.03 1.24 13.82
C ALA A 190 -1.29 -0.11 13.82
N VAL A 191 -1.04 -0.71 12.64
CA VAL A 191 -0.27 -1.96 12.54
C VAL A 191 1.20 -1.73 12.19
N LEU A 192 1.62 -0.48 12.00
CA LEU A 192 2.99 -0.15 11.68
C LEU A 192 3.85 -0.02 12.93
N ASP A 193 5.07 -0.56 12.88
CA ASP A 193 6.07 -0.46 13.94
C ASP A 193 7.44 -0.07 13.35
N GLY A 194 8.14 0.87 13.98
CA GLY A 194 9.48 1.28 13.58
C GLY A 194 9.62 1.97 12.21
N VAL A 195 8.52 2.24 11.49
CA VAL A 195 8.53 2.84 10.14
C VAL A 195 7.66 4.10 10.07
N PRO A 196 7.93 5.04 9.14
CA PRO A 196 7.07 6.20 8.94
C PRO A 196 5.62 5.79 8.65
N PRO A 197 4.62 6.49 9.23
CA PRO A 197 3.23 6.22 8.92
C PRO A 197 2.93 6.57 7.46
N MET A 198 1.91 5.93 6.91
CA MET A 198 1.36 6.31 5.63
C MET A 198 0.74 7.70 5.73
N ARG A 199 1.17 8.59 4.83
CA ARG A 199 0.59 9.93 4.72
C ARG A 199 -0.62 9.88 3.80
N HIS A 200 -1.65 10.63 4.14
CA HIS A 200 -2.81 10.82 3.29
C HIS A 200 -3.01 12.30 3.03
N HIS A 201 -3.16 12.65 1.77
CA HIS A 201 -3.52 14.00 1.33
C HIS A 201 -4.71 13.92 0.39
N THR A 202 -5.58 14.93 0.44
CA THR A 202 -6.62 15.03 -0.58
C THR A 202 -6.13 15.84 -1.78
N VAL A 203 -6.74 15.61 -2.95
CA VAL A 203 -6.47 16.43 -4.14
C VAL A 203 -6.71 17.92 -3.83
N GLU A 204 -7.79 18.23 -3.12
CA GLU A 204 -8.16 19.59 -2.72
C GLU A 204 -7.08 20.23 -1.84
N GLN A 205 -6.57 19.50 -0.84
CA GLN A 205 -5.46 19.99 0.01
C GLN A 205 -4.18 20.28 -0.78
N LEU A 206 -3.90 19.51 -1.84
CA LEU A 206 -2.76 19.76 -2.70
C LEU A 206 -2.99 20.96 -3.60
N MET A 207 -4.19 21.10 -4.17
CA MET A 207 -4.57 22.23 -5.01
C MET A 207 -4.49 23.55 -4.22
N GLU A 208 -4.97 23.59 -2.98
CA GLU A 208 -4.85 24.76 -2.09
C GLU A 208 -3.40 25.18 -1.83
N ARG A 209 -2.45 24.23 -1.81
CA ARG A 209 -1.02 24.52 -1.64
C ARG A 209 -0.39 25.03 -2.93
N VAL A 210 -0.78 24.47 -4.06
CA VAL A 210 -0.35 24.94 -5.38
C VAL A 210 -0.81 26.37 -5.62
N ASP A 211 -2.02 26.76 -5.20
CA ASP A 211 -2.53 28.14 -5.34
C ASP A 211 -1.65 29.19 -4.68
N LYS A 212 -0.98 28.80 -3.59
CA LYS A 212 -0.12 29.69 -2.80
C LYS A 212 1.32 29.73 -3.34
N SER A 213 1.59 29.00 -4.43
CA SER A 213 2.93 28.87 -5.00
C SER A 213 3.06 29.75 -6.25
N ASP A 214 3.92 30.76 -6.17
CA ASP A 214 4.22 31.63 -7.31
C ASP A 214 4.96 30.85 -8.42
N GLY A 215 4.66 31.17 -9.69
CA GLY A 215 5.42 30.67 -10.85
C GLY A 215 5.03 29.30 -11.39
N VAL A 216 3.87 28.75 -10.98
CA VAL A 216 3.33 27.50 -11.55
C VAL A 216 2.42 27.83 -12.74
N ASP A 217 2.66 27.22 -13.91
CA ASP A 217 1.71 27.27 -15.03
C ASP A 217 0.40 26.61 -14.60
N LEU A 218 -0.71 27.36 -14.59
CA LEU A 218 -2.02 26.92 -14.12
C LEU A 218 -2.91 26.36 -15.24
N GLY A 219 -2.40 26.16 -16.46
CA GLY A 219 -3.19 25.63 -17.57
C GLY A 219 -3.81 24.25 -17.27
N TRP A 220 -3.03 23.34 -16.69
CA TRP A 220 -3.52 22.03 -16.22
C TRP A 220 -4.52 22.15 -15.05
N ARG A 221 -4.43 23.22 -14.28
CA ARG A 221 -5.33 23.47 -13.15
C ARG A 221 -6.74 23.81 -13.65
N ASN A 222 -6.86 24.64 -14.68
CA ASN A 222 -8.16 24.92 -15.29
C ASN A 222 -8.82 23.63 -15.78
N TYR A 223 -8.04 22.73 -16.41
CA TYR A 223 -8.53 21.41 -16.79
C TYR A 223 -9.05 20.59 -15.60
N LEU A 224 -8.32 20.55 -14.48
CA LEU A 224 -8.78 19.81 -13.30
C LEU A 224 -10.04 20.42 -12.70
N ARG A 225 -10.12 21.75 -12.59
CA ARG A 225 -11.30 22.45 -12.06
C ARG A 225 -12.53 22.20 -12.93
N GLU A 226 -12.39 22.34 -14.25
CA GLU A 226 -13.48 22.10 -15.20
C GLU A 226 -13.97 20.66 -15.18
N ARG A 227 -13.07 19.70 -14.99
CA ARG A 227 -13.39 18.28 -15.07
C ARG A 227 -13.83 17.65 -13.75
N TYR A 228 -13.27 18.10 -12.63
CA TYR A 228 -13.41 17.45 -11.32
C TYR A 228 -13.94 18.36 -10.22
N ASP A 229 -14.18 19.65 -10.49
CA ASP A 229 -14.69 20.63 -9.50
C ASP A 229 -13.78 20.77 -8.27
N VAL A 230 -12.46 20.82 -8.51
CA VAL A 230 -11.39 20.98 -7.51
C VAL A 230 -10.48 22.18 -7.77
#